data_AF-A0A094F5M5-F1
#
_entry.id   AF-A0A094F5M5-F1
#
_cell.length_a   1.000
_cell.length_b   1.000
_cell.length_c   1.000
_cell.angle_alpha   90.00
_cell.angle_beta   90.00
_cell.angle_gamma   90.00
#
_symmetry.space_group_name_H-M   'P 1'
#
loop_
_entity.id
_entity.type
_entity.pdbx_description
1 polymer ?
#
loop_
_entity_poly.entity_id
_entity_poly.type
_entity_poly.pdbx_seq_one_letter_code
_entity_poly.pdbx_strand_id
1 'polypeptide(L)'
;MPPFVVLPAARVIRHGRLQHHLLTPCRLVAQCCFRTSYTPPVTRQSSSSSSTRWKSRQGRDSFAREAKVRGLQSRAAFKLLEIDTKYKLFKKGQTVIDLGYAPGSWSQVAVERTKPNGRIIGIDIIPAQPPKGVSTIQGNFLSKDVQAEIKKFLNDPHRGRPQQQMHAPIAQEPGVDDPQEDVPTADKGKKLKDESGKTIDIVLSDMMMNTSGIPFRDHTGSMDLCNAALEFSYDTLKTGGHFVCKFYQGAEDKQLENRLKKLFGAVHREKPESSRSESKEAYFVALRRKEAAKYADIFGGDGV
;
A
#
# COMPACT_ATOMS: atom_id res chain seq x y z
N MET A 1 34.62 30.68 -27.04
CA MET A 1 35.94 30.06 -26.80
C MET A 1 35.74 28.75 -26.05
N PRO A 2 36.08 27.58 -26.62
CA PRO A 2 36.18 26.31 -25.89
C PRO A 2 37.65 25.94 -25.57
N PRO A 3 37.95 25.29 -24.44
CA PRO A 3 39.29 24.78 -24.12
C PRO A 3 39.48 23.29 -24.53
N PHE A 4 40.74 22.90 -24.77
CA PHE A 4 41.20 21.60 -25.28
C PHE A 4 42.48 21.15 -24.54
N VAL A 5 42.85 19.86 -24.43
CA VAL A 5 42.17 18.61 -24.84
C VAL A 5 41.64 17.85 -23.61
N VAL A 6 42.31 16.92 -22.87
CA VAL A 6 43.59 16.19 -23.01
C VAL A 6 43.42 14.78 -22.42
N LEU A 7 44.05 13.76 -23.03
CA LEU A 7 44.30 12.43 -22.45
C LEU A 7 45.72 11.97 -22.83
N PRO A 8 46.41 11.28 -21.92
CA PRO A 8 47.32 10.20 -22.32
C PRO A 8 47.12 8.92 -21.49
N ALA A 9 47.49 7.76 -22.06
CA ALA A 9 47.43 6.46 -21.41
C ALA A 9 48.76 5.69 -21.54
N ALA A 10 49.20 4.99 -20.49
CA ALA A 10 50.31 4.03 -20.53
C ALA A 10 50.39 3.16 -19.25
N ARG A 11 51.10 2.01 -19.19
CA ARG A 11 51.20 0.85 -20.11
C ARG A 11 52.01 -0.30 -19.43
N VAL A 12 51.50 -1.54 -19.39
CA VAL A 12 52.19 -2.78 -18.91
C VAL A 12 52.86 -2.66 -17.51
N ILE A 13 53.65 -3.57 -16.89
CA ILE A 13 54.28 -4.90 -17.15
C ILE A 13 54.17 -5.72 -15.81
N ARG A 14 54.61 -6.99 -15.59
CA ARG A 14 55.50 -7.96 -16.27
C ARG A 14 55.08 -9.41 -15.88
N HIS A 15 55.67 -10.45 -16.47
CA HIS A 15 55.60 -11.83 -15.94
C HIS A 15 56.64 -12.09 -14.83
N GLY A 16 56.35 -13.06 -13.95
CA GLY A 16 57.32 -13.75 -13.11
C GLY A 16 57.13 -15.28 -13.19
N ARG A 17 58.20 -16.02 -13.51
CA ARG A 17 58.24 -17.50 -13.57
C ARG A 17 59.63 -17.94 -13.16
N LEU A 18 59.74 -18.87 -12.21
CA LEU A 18 60.96 -19.64 -11.93
C LEU A 18 60.57 -20.99 -11.29
N GLN A 19 61.52 -21.92 -11.19
CA GLN A 19 61.27 -23.35 -10.96
C GLN A 19 62.24 -23.94 -9.92
N HIS A 20 62.14 -25.26 -9.70
CA HIS A 20 63.02 -26.13 -8.88
C HIS A 20 62.80 -26.00 -7.35
N HIS A 21 63.07 -27.02 -6.52
CA HIS A 21 63.74 -28.32 -6.76
C HIS A 21 62.88 -29.55 -6.35
N LEU A 22 63.33 -30.73 -6.78
CA LEU A 22 62.80 -32.04 -6.38
C LEU A 22 63.35 -32.46 -5.00
N LEU A 23 62.57 -33.25 -4.25
CA LEU A 23 63.09 -34.41 -3.51
C LEU A 23 62.06 -35.56 -3.49
N THR A 24 62.58 -36.78 -3.48
CA THR A 24 61.86 -38.07 -3.45
C THR A 24 62.66 -39.05 -2.57
N PRO A 25 62.14 -40.23 -2.20
CA PRO A 25 60.74 -40.64 -2.05
C PRO A 25 60.45 -41.15 -0.63
N CYS A 26 59.18 -41.36 -0.27
CA CYS A 26 58.83 -42.24 0.86
C CYS A 26 57.78 -43.26 0.41
N ARG A 27 58.09 -44.56 0.54
CA ARG A 27 57.12 -45.64 0.33
C ARG A 27 56.39 -45.89 1.64
N LEU A 28 55.07 -45.79 1.66
CA LEU A 28 54.24 -46.50 2.64
C LEU A 28 52.89 -46.91 2.03
N VAL A 29 52.42 -48.06 2.50
CA VAL A 29 51.20 -48.85 2.19
C VAL A 29 50.11 -48.20 1.30
N ALA A 30 49.68 -48.94 0.27
CA ALA A 30 48.42 -48.68 -0.40
C ALA A 30 47.23 -49.16 0.45
N GLN A 31 46.43 -48.23 0.98
CA GLN A 31 45.07 -48.51 1.46
C GLN A 31 44.05 -47.98 0.45
N CYS A 32 42.98 -48.75 0.22
CA CYS A 32 42.01 -48.49 -0.85
C CYS A 32 40.98 -47.43 -0.43
N CYS A 33 41.39 -46.17 -0.42
CA CYS A 33 40.48 -45.03 -0.27
C CYS A 33 39.62 -44.87 -1.53
N PHE A 34 38.46 -45.52 -1.56
CA PHE A 34 37.41 -45.28 -2.56
C PHE A 34 37.01 -43.79 -2.54
N ARG A 35 37.55 -43.00 -3.47
CA ARG A 35 37.08 -41.63 -3.73
C ARG A 35 35.71 -41.69 -4.41
N THR A 36 34.66 -41.86 -3.62
CA THR A 36 33.30 -41.55 -4.06
C THR A 36 33.24 -40.07 -4.41
N SER A 37 33.20 -39.75 -5.71
CA SER A 37 33.00 -38.40 -6.21
C SER A 37 31.58 -37.93 -5.91
N TYR A 38 31.38 -37.43 -4.68
CA TYR A 38 30.09 -36.96 -4.20
C TYR A 38 29.71 -35.67 -4.91
N THR A 39 29.15 -35.81 -6.11
CA THR A 39 28.49 -34.72 -6.82
C THR A 39 27.25 -34.35 -6.01
N PRO A 40 27.15 -33.12 -5.47
CA PRO A 40 25.93 -32.71 -4.79
C PRO A 40 24.78 -32.76 -5.81
N PRO A 41 23.64 -33.39 -5.49
CA PRO A 41 22.53 -33.47 -6.42
C PRO A 41 22.08 -32.05 -6.76
N VAL A 42 22.04 -31.72 -8.05
CA VAL A 42 21.52 -30.43 -8.51
C VAL A 42 20.05 -30.36 -8.13
N THR A 43 19.74 -29.63 -7.06
CA THR A 43 18.39 -29.47 -6.49
C THR A 43 17.56 -28.60 -7.42
N ARG A 44 17.10 -29.21 -8.51
CA ARG A 44 16.20 -28.64 -9.50
C ARG A 44 14.95 -28.16 -8.76
N GLN A 45 14.84 -26.85 -8.54
CA GLN A 45 13.78 -26.24 -7.72
C GLN A 45 12.41 -26.60 -8.29
N SER A 46 11.76 -27.59 -7.69
CA SER A 46 10.43 -28.03 -8.10
C SER A 46 9.43 -26.95 -7.70
N SER A 47 8.95 -26.22 -8.70
CA SER A 47 7.87 -25.25 -8.50
C SER A 47 6.66 -25.99 -7.95
N SER A 48 6.27 -25.68 -6.70
CA SER A 48 5.12 -26.32 -6.06
C SER A 48 3.87 -26.20 -6.94
N SER A 49 2.95 -27.17 -6.83
CA SER A 49 1.71 -27.18 -7.62
C SER A 49 0.92 -25.87 -7.49
N SER A 50 0.98 -25.23 -6.31
CA SER A 50 0.45 -23.88 -6.06
C SER A 50 1.22 -22.78 -6.79
N SER A 51 2.56 -22.81 -6.84
CA SER A 51 3.39 -21.85 -7.60
C SER A 51 3.15 -21.94 -9.11
N THR A 52 3.04 -23.15 -9.64
CA THR A 52 2.71 -23.40 -11.06
C THR A 52 1.29 -22.93 -11.39
N ARG A 53 0.31 -23.22 -10.52
CA ARG A 53 -1.08 -22.72 -10.66
C ARG A 53 -1.18 -21.20 -10.51
N TRP A 54 -0.38 -20.58 -9.65
CA TRP A 54 -0.32 -19.12 -9.53
C TRP A 54 0.16 -18.47 -10.84
N LYS A 55 1.28 -18.95 -11.39
CA LYS A 55 1.82 -18.45 -12.66
C LYS A 55 0.84 -18.65 -13.82
N SER A 56 0.18 -19.80 -13.94
CA SER A 56 -0.77 -20.05 -15.02
C SER A 56 -2.08 -19.27 -14.90
N ARG A 57 -2.53 -18.94 -13.68
CA ARG A 57 -3.69 -18.05 -13.46
C ARG A 57 -3.44 -16.63 -13.96
N GLN A 58 -2.27 -16.05 -13.68
CA GLN A 58 -1.93 -14.67 -14.08
C GLN A 58 -1.97 -14.45 -15.61
N GLY A 59 -1.71 -15.49 -16.40
CA GLY A 59 -1.81 -15.43 -17.88
C GLY A 59 -3.24 -15.43 -18.43
N ARG A 60 -4.25 -15.79 -17.63
CA ARG A 60 -5.68 -15.83 -18.02
C ARG A 60 -6.54 -14.81 -17.27
N ASP A 61 -5.89 -13.94 -16.49
CA ASP A 61 -6.53 -13.01 -15.57
C ASP A 61 -6.97 -11.75 -16.33
N SER A 62 -8.27 -11.65 -16.64
CA SER A 62 -8.88 -10.54 -17.40
C SER A 62 -8.54 -9.18 -16.79
N PHE A 63 -8.76 -9.03 -15.48
CA PHE A 63 -8.47 -7.82 -14.73
C PHE A 63 -6.96 -7.51 -14.66
N ALA A 64 -6.07 -8.52 -14.66
CA ALA A 64 -4.62 -8.27 -14.73
C ALA A 64 -4.16 -7.81 -16.13
N ARG A 65 -4.81 -8.29 -17.20
CA ARG A 65 -4.61 -7.75 -18.56
C ARG A 65 -5.15 -6.32 -18.66
N GLU A 66 -6.35 -6.09 -18.14
CA GLU A 66 -7.01 -4.79 -18.20
C GLU A 66 -6.30 -3.73 -17.34
N ALA A 67 -5.74 -4.11 -16.19
CA ALA A 67 -4.90 -3.23 -15.37
C ALA A 67 -3.74 -2.66 -16.19
N LYS A 68 -3.04 -3.52 -16.95
CA LYS A 68 -1.93 -3.08 -17.84
C LYS A 68 -2.41 -2.13 -18.94
N VAL A 69 -3.55 -2.43 -19.57
CA VAL A 69 -4.16 -1.56 -20.60
C VAL A 69 -4.55 -0.19 -20.04
N ARG A 70 -5.07 -0.14 -18.80
CA ARG A 70 -5.46 1.10 -18.09
C ARG A 70 -4.30 1.79 -17.36
N GLY A 71 -3.06 1.29 -17.44
CA GLY A 71 -1.91 1.87 -16.72
C GLY A 71 -2.01 1.77 -15.18
N LEU A 72 -2.76 0.79 -14.66
CA LEU A 72 -2.97 0.57 -13.23
C LEU A 72 -1.90 -0.35 -12.64
N GLN A 73 -1.36 -0.01 -11.47
CA GLN A 73 -0.27 -0.77 -10.82
C GLN A 73 -0.61 -2.24 -10.51
N SER A 74 -1.90 -2.58 -10.36
CA SER A 74 -2.34 -3.98 -10.18
C SER A 74 -3.85 -4.15 -10.44
N ARG A 75 -4.30 -5.40 -10.58
CA ARG A 75 -5.75 -5.72 -10.66
C ARG A 75 -6.55 -5.37 -9.39
N ALA A 76 -5.91 -5.12 -8.25
CA ALA A 76 -6.61 -4.74 -7.03
C ALA A 76 -7.27 -3.35 -7.14
N ALA A 77 -6.82 -2.49 -8.06
CA ALA A 77 -7.46 -1.21 -8.37
C ALA A 77 -8.95 -1.37 -8.72
N PHE A 78 -9.33 -2.42 -9.47
CA PHE A 78 -10.73 -2.67 -9.86
C PHE A 78 -11.63 -2.87 -8.64
N LYS A 79 -11.16 -3.57 -7.60
CA LYS A 79 -11.92 -3.78 -6.37
C LYS A 79 -12.31 -2.46 -5.70
N LEU A 80 -11.37 -1.52 -5.60
CA LEU A 80 -11.64 -0.19 -5.03
C LEU A 80 -12.51 0.67 -5.96
N LEU A 81 -12.33 0.55 -7.29
CA LEU A 81 -13.18 1.22 -8.27
C LEU A 81 -14.64 0.73 -8.21
N GLU A 82 -14.88 -0.57 -8.01
CA GLU A 82 -16.21 -1.16 -7.83
C GLU A 82 -16.84 -0.71 -6.50
N ILE A 83 -16.10 -0.83 -5.39
CA ILE A 83 -16.55 -0.38 -4.07
C ILE A 83 -16.91 1.12 -4.10
N ASP A 84 -16.06 1.97 -4.65
CA ASP A 84 -16.37 3.40 -4.78
C ASP A 84 -17.51 3.68 -5.77
N THR A 85 -17.64 2.90 -6.85
CA THR A 85 -18.79 3.03 -7.76
C THR A 85 -20.11 2.76 -7.03
N LYS A 86 -20.13 1.80 -6.10
CA LYS A 86 -21.30 1.45 -5.29
C LYS A 86 -21.55 2.42 -4.12
N TYR A 87 -20.49 2.88 -3.44
CA TYR A 87 -20.60 3.61 -2.16
C TYR A 87 -20.22 5.10 -2.18
N LYS A 88 -19.66 5.60 -3.29
CA LYS A 88 -19.22 7.00 -3.46
C LYS A 88 -18.32 7.47 -2.31
N LEU A 89 -17.24 6.74 -2.08
CA LEU A 89 -16.31 6.97 -0.97
C LEU A 89 -15.62 8.32 -1.08
N PHE A 90 -15.10 8.62 -2.27
CA PHE A 90 -14.17 9.73 -2.48
C PHE A 90 -14.87 11.05 -2.83
N LYS A 91 -14.29 12.14 -2.33
CA LYS A 91 -14.64 13.53 -2.63
C LYS A 91 -13.36 14.33 -2.89
N LYS A 92 -13.49 15.39 -3.68
CA LYS A 92 -12.38 16.27 -4.07
C LYS A 92 -11.70 16.87 -2.83
N GLY A 93 -10.37 16.92 -2.82
CA GLY A 93 -9.57 17.57 -1.77
C GLY A 93 -9.38 16.81 -0.45
N GLN A 94 -9.93 15.59 -0.31
CA GLN A 94 -9.85 14.78 0.92
C GLN A 94 -8.43 14.30 1.27
N THR A 95 -8.21 13.97 2.55
CA THR A 95 -7.04 13.25 3.06
C THR A 95 -7.36 11.75 3.19
N VAL A 96 -6.57 10.91 2.54
CA VAL A 96 -6.73 9.45 2.46
C VAL A 96 -5.47 8.75 2.97
N ILE A 97 -5.65 7.75 3.83
CA ILE A 97 -4.61 6.75 4.15
C ILE A 97 -4.85 5.48 3.36
N ASP A 98 -3.77 4.86 2.88
CA ASP A 98 -3.77 3.54 2.26
C ASP A 98 -2.83 2.60 3.05
N LEU A 99 -3.40 1.68 3.82
CA LEU A 99 -2.67 0.72 4.66
C LEU A 99 -2.42 -0.58 3.89
N GLY A 100 -1.15 -1.00 3.82
CA GLY A 100 -0.73 -2.06 2.90
C GLY A 100 -0.79 -1.59 1.45
N TYR A 101 -0.28 -0.39 1.18
CA TYR A 101 -0.49 0.28 -0.11
C TYR A 101 0.17 -0.43 -1.29
N ALA A 102 1.24 -1.23 -1.08
CA ALA A 102 2.07 -1.76 -2.16
C ALA A 102 1.29 -2.76 -3.06
N PRO A 103 1.37 -2.65 -4.41
CA PRO A 103 2.29 -1.85 -5.22
C PRO A 103 1.78 -0.44 -5.61
N GLY A 104 0.80 0.11 -4.88
CA GLY A 104 0.27 1.46 -5.07
C GLY A 104 -1.04 1.54 -5.86
N SER A 105 -1.68 0.41 -6.17
CA SER A 105 -2.89 0.39 -7.00
C SER A 105 -4.13 1.04 -6.36
N TRP A 106 -4.23 1.04 -5.04
CA TRP A 106 -5.33 1.69 -4.32
C TRP A 106 -5.05 3.19 -4.17
N SER A 107 -3.86 3.55 -3.71
CA SER A 107 -3.35 4.93 -3.71
C SER A 107 -3.46 5.63 -5.07
N GLN A 108 -3.20 4.95 -6.19
CA GLN A 108 -3.37 5.48 -7.54
C GLN A 108 -4.83 5.87 -7.84
N VAL A 109 -5.80 5.03 -7.43
CA VAL A 109 -7.23 5.33 -7.55
C VAL A 109 -7.63 6.48 -6.60
N ALA A 110 -7.14 6.48 -5.37
CA ALA A 110 -7.39 7.56 -4.41
C ALA A 110 -6.86 8.92 -4.89
N VAL A 111 -5.67 8.96 -5.51
CA VAL A 111 -5.15 10.17 -6.17
C VAL A 111 -6.12 10.68 -7.23
N GLU A 112 -6.59 9.81 -8.12
CA GLU A 112 -7.50 10.23 -9.20
C GLU A 112 -8.85 10.75 -8.65
N ARG A 113 -9.47 9.99 -7.75
CA ARG A 113 -10.82 10.31 -7.25
C ARG A 113 -10.87 11.50 -6.28
N THR A 114 -9.75 11.94 -5.72
CA THR A 114 -9.68 13.10 -4.81
C THR A 114 -9.15 14.38 -5.47
N LYS A 115 -8.92 14.42 -6.78
CA LYS A 115 -8.51 15.66 -7.50
C LYS A 115 -9.58 16.76 -7.45
N PRO A 116 -9.19 18.06 -7.42
CA PRO A 116 -7.83 18.55 -7.17
C PRO A 116 -7.49 18.52 -5.66
N ASN A 117 -6.20 18.65 -5.34
CA ASN A 117 -5.69 18.90 -3.99
C ASN A 117 -6.00 17.80 -2.94
N GLY A 118 -6.26 16.55 -3.36
CA GLY A 118 -6.28 15.41 -2.45
C GLY A 118 -4.91 15.14 -1.82
N ARG A 119 -4.87 14.60 -0.60
CA ARG A 119 -3.65 14.25 0.15
C ARG A 119 -3.66 12.74 0.42
N ILE A 120 -2.78 11.98 -0.24
CA ILE A 120 -2.75 10.51 -0.14
C ILE A 120 -1.44 10.10 0.54
N ILE A 121 -1.55 9.29 1.60
CA ILE A 121 -0.40 8.74 2.33
C ILE A 121 -0.51 7.21 2.35
N GLY A 122 0.43 6.53 1.69
CA GLY A 122 0.54 5.07 1.70
C GLY A 122 1.49 4.59 2.81
N ILE A 123 1.12 3.52 3.51
CA ILE A 123 1.97 2.85 4.50
C ILE A 123 2.09 1.36 4.16
N ASP A 124 3.32 0.85 4.12
CA ASP A 124 3.61 -0.56 3.90
C ASP A 124 4.95 -0.95 4.54
N ILE A 125 5.14 -2.23 4.83
CA ILE A 125 6.42 -2.80 5.22
C ILE A 125 7.32 -3.04 3.98
N ILE A 126 6.70 -3.32 2.82
CA ILE A 126 7.37 -3.56 1.54
C ILE A 126 7.78 -2.22 0.91
N PRO A 127 9.05 -2.01 0.54
CA PRO A 127 9.45 -0.83 -0.22
C PRO A 127 8.90 -0.92 -1.65
N ALA A 128 8.12 0.07 -2.05
CA ALA A 128 7.57 0.21 -3.40
C ALA A 128 7.76 1.63 -3.92
N GLN A 129 7.73 1.81 -5.24
CA GLN A 129 7.84 3.12 -5.88
C GLN A 129 6.44 3.78 -5.88
N PRO A 130 6.25 4.95 -5.22
CA PRO A 130 4.91 5.53 -5.07
C PRO A 130 4.36 6.09 -6.38
N PRO A 131 3.03 5.96 -6.63
CA PRO A 131 2.36 6.69 -7.69
C PRO A 131 2.54 8.22 -7.53
N LYS A 132 2.59 8.96 -8.64
CA LYS A 132 2.77 10.42 -8.62
C LYS A 132 1.66 11.09 -7.80
N GLY A 133 2.05 11.83 -6.76
CA GLY A 133 1.13 12.53 -5.84
C GLY A 133 0.84 11.76 -4.54
N VAL A 134 1.43 10.58 -4.33
CA VAL A 134 1.34 9.81 -3.09
C VAL A 134 2.57 10.09 -2.22
N SER A 135 2.36 10.41 -0.94
CA SER A 135 3.41 10.38 0.09
C SER A 135 3.48 8.99 0.71
N THR A 136 4.64 8.55 1.19
CA THR A 136 4.77 7.21 1.78
C THR A 136 5.62 7.17 3.05
N ILE A 137 5.22 6.31 3.98
CA ILE A 137 5.99 5.92 5.17
C ILE A 137 6.22 4.41 5.08
N GLN A 138 7.47 3.96 5.13
CA GLN A 138 7.77 2.53 5.16
C GLN A 138 7.88 2.06 6.62
N GLY A 139 7.11 1.03 7.00
CA GLY A 139 7.15 0.47 8.34
C GLY A 139 6.09 -0.60 8.58
N ASN A 140 6.28 -1.39 9.63
CA ASN A 140 5.24 -2.29 10.12
C ASN A 140 4.14 -1.48 10.80
N PHE A 141 2.96 -1.39 10.17
CA PHE A 141 1.80 -0.67 10.71
C PHE A 141 1.32 -1.18 12.09
N LEU A 142 1.63 -2.43 12.47
CA LEU A 142 1.33 -2.95 13.80
C LEU A 142 2.25 -2.37 14.91
N SER A 143 3.37 -1.71 14.55
CA SER A 143 4.19 -0.99 15.52
C SER A 143 3.54 0.32 15.95
N LYS A 144 3.45 0.54 17.27
CA LYS A 144 2.96 1.80 17.85
C LYS A 144 3.86 2.99 17.51
N ASP A 145 5.16 2.78 17.27
CA ASP A 145 6.08 3.83 16.83
C ASP A 145 5.75 4.32 15.42
N VAL A 146 5.45 3.39 14.49
CA VAL A 146 5.02 3.71 13.13
C VAL A 146 3.66 4.40 13.15
N GLN A 147 2.72 3.95 14.00
CA GLN A 147 1.45 4.66 14.20
C GLN A 147 1.64 6.08 14.75
N ALA A 148 2.61 6.30 15.64
CA ALA A 148 2.97 7.62 16.15
C ALA A 148 3.64 8.51 15.08
N GLU A 149 4.50 7.95 14.21
CA GLU A 149 5.07 8.68 13.08
C GLU A 149 3.99 9.13 12.08
N ILE A 150 3.04 8.24 11.73
CA ILE A 150 1.91 8.58 10.85
C ILE A 150 1.09 9.73 11.46
N LYS A 151 0.75 9.66 12.75
CA LYS A 151 0.06 10.73 13.48
C LYS A 151 0.86 12.04 13.43
N LYS A 152 2.18 11.99 13.68
CA LYS A 152 3.09 13.16 13.59
C LYS A 152 3.19 13.75 12.18
N PHE A 153 3.15 12.92 11.12
CA PHE A 153 3.11 13.39 9.73
C PHE A 153 1.79 14.11 9.41
N LEU A 154 0.68 13.61 9.95
CA LEU A 154 -0.67 14.14 9.73
C LEU A 154 -0.94 15.48 10.40
N ASN A 155 -0.25 15.78 11.51
CA ASN A 155 -0.38 17.03 12.27
C ASN A 155 -0.05 18.28 11.44
N ASP A 156 0.81 18.17 10.42
CA ASP A 156 0.99 19.18 9.39
C ASP A 156 -0.11 18.99 8.31
N PRO A 157 -1.03 19.94 8.08
CA PRO A 157 -2.09 19.80 7.07
C PRO A 157 -1.62 19.95 5.61
N HIS A 158 -0.43 20.53 5.39
CA HIS A 158 0.12 20.85 4.07
C HIS A 158 1.11 19.78 3.58
N ARG A 159 1.86 19.14 4.49
CA ARG A 159 2.87 18.12 4.15
C ARG A 159 2.30 16.97 3.34
N GLY A 160 2.81 16.77 2.12
CA GLY A 160 2.38 15.69 1.24
C GLY A 160 1.07 15.94 0.50
N ARG A 161 0.50 17.15 0.60
CA ARG A 161 -0.53 17.63 -0.33
C ARG A 161 0.17 18.14 -1.60
N PRO A 162 -0.36 17.90 -2.82
CA PRO A 162 0.16 18.51 -4.02
C PRO A 162 0.13 20.05 -3.88
N GLN A 163 1.30 20.68 -3.87
CA GLN A 163 1.38 22.12 -4.12
C GLN A 163 0.90 22.36 -5.54
N GLN A 164 0.02 23.34 -5.72
CA GLN A 164 -0.13 23.94 -7.04
C GLN A 164 1.24 24.52 -7.41
N GLN A 165 1.78 24.13 -8.56
CA GLN A 165 2.77 24.99 -9.21
C GLN A 165 2.04 26.31 -9.48
N MET A 166 2.38 27.35 -8.72
CA MET A 166 2.12 28.70 -9.17
C MET A 166 2.93 28.84 -10.46
N HIS A 167 2.24 28.81 -11.60
CA HIS A 167 2.80 29.45 -12.78
C HIS A 167 3.12 30.88 -12.33
N ALA A 168 4.39 31.27 -12.42
CA ALA A 168 4.76 32.65 -12.16
C ALA A 168 3.86 33.53 -13.05
N PRO A 169 3.26 34.62 -12.53
CA PRO A 169 2.42 35.47 -13.35
C PRO A 169 3.26 35.97 -14.51
N ILE A 170 2.89 35.53 -15.72
CA ILE A 170 3.43 36.11 -16.95
C ILE A 170 3.04 37.58 -16.90
N ALA A 171 4.02 38.47 -16.97
CA ALA A 171 3.77 39.90 -16.89
C ALA A 171 2.78 40.30 -17.99
N GLN A 172 1.60 40.75 -17.58
CA GLN A 172 0.59 41.28 -18.50
C GLN A 172 0.88 42.76 -18.71
N GLU A 173 1.19 43.13 -19.95
CA GLU A 173 1.16 44.51 -20.39
C GLU A 173 -0.26 45.09 -20.17
N PRO A 174 -0.40 46.38 -19.81
CA PRO A 174 -1.67 46.94 -19.37
C PRO A 174 -2.59 47.30 -20.55
N GLY A 175 -3.87 46.91 -20.47
CA GLY A 175 -4.91 47.55 -21.29
C GLY A 175 -6.16 46.71 -21.56
N VAL A 176 -7.27 47.19 -20.99
CA VAL A 176 -8.63 47.37 -21.57
C VAL A 176 -9.70 46.91 -20.57
N ASP A 177 -10.50 47.87 -20.11
CA ASP A 177 -11.69 47.66 -19.29
C ASP A 177 -12.89 47.24 -20.14
N ASP A 178 -13.62 46.20 -19.74
CA ASP A 178 -15.04 45.97 -20.04
C ASP A 178 -15.60 44.88 -19.08
N PRO A 179 -16.93 44.60 -18.98
CA PRO A 179 -17.58 44.70 -17.68
C PRO A 179 -17.98 43.37 -17.01
N GLN A 180 -18.42 43.50 -15.75
CA GLN A 180 -18.76 42.44 -14.82
C GLN A 180 -20.08 41.71 -15.15
N GLU A 181 -20.07 40.37 -15.17
CA GLU A 181 -21.28 39.52 -15.13
C GLU A 181 -21.52 38.96 -13.71
N ASP A 182 -22.75 39.07 -13.20
CA ASP A 182 -23.15 38.65 -11.85
C ASP A 182 -23.96 37.33 -11.84
N VAL A 183 -23.37 36.19 -11.46
CA VAL A 183 -24.13 34.96 -11.09
C VAL A 183 -23.33 34.03 -10.15
N PRO A 184 -23.97 33.10 -9.40
CA PRO A 184 -24.55 33.39 -8.09
C PRO A 184 -23.84 32.68 -6.90
N THR A 185 -24.24 33.02 -5.68
CA THR A 185 -23.74 32.47 -4.42
C THR A 185 -23.98 30.95 -4.29
N ALA A 186 -22.91 30.16 -4.28
CA ALA A 186 -22.98 28.72 -4.03
C ALA A 186 -23.16 28.37 -2.53
N ASP A 187 -24.02 27.39 -2.28
CA ASP A 187 -24.45 26.83 -0.98
C ASP A 187 -23.37 26.79 0.13
N LYS A 188 -23.69 27.38 1.29
CA LYS A 188 -22.87 27.34 2.51
C LYS A 188 -23.05 26.02 3.27
N GLY A 189 -22.68 24.91 2.64
CA GLY A 189 -22.62 23.59 3.26
C GLY A 189 -21.89 23.64 4.62
N LYS A 190 -22.62 23.39 5.71
CA LYS A 190 -22.21 23.68 7.09
C LYS A 190 -20.97 22.86 7.49
N LYS A 191 -19.79 23.47 7.33
CA LYS A 191 -18.48 22.84 7.59
C LYS A 191 -18.24 22.66 9.09
N LEU A 192 -18.79 21.57 9.63
CA LEU A 192 -18.48 21.06 10.97
C LEU A 192 -16.95 20.94 11.10
N LYS A 193 -16.37 21.78 11.95
CA LYS A 193 -14.98 21.60 12.41
C LYS A 193 -15.03 20.50 13.46
N ASP A 194 -14.42 19.36 13.17
CA ASP A 194 -14.25 18.31 14.16
C ASP A 194 -13.19 18.77 15.18
N GLU A 195 -13.63 19.24 16.34
CA GLU A 195 -12.76 19.81 17.38
C GLU A 195 -11.84 18.76 18.02
N SER A 196 -12.06 17.46 17.76
CA SER A 196 -11.23 16.38 18.30
C SER A 196 -9.88 16.18 17.60
N GLY A 197 -9.42 17.17 16.82
CA GLY A 197 -8.10 17.21 16.18
C GLY A 197 -7.92 16.26 14.99
N LYS A 198 -8.97 15.54 14.57
CA LYS A 198 -8.89 14.49 13.54
C LYS A 198 -8.75 15.07 12.14
N THR A 199 -7.76 14.59 11.38
CA THR A 199 -7.37 15.16 10.08
C THR A 199 -7.70 14.28 8.88
N ILE A 200 -8.03 13.01 9.06
CA ILE A 200 -8.23 12.03 7.97
C ILE A 200 -9.70 11.97 7.54
N ASP A 201 -9.98 11.88 6.24
CA ASP A 201 -11.35 11.73 5.70
C ASP A 201 -11.69 10.28 5.35
N ILE A 202 -10.69 9.50 4.89
CA ILE A 202 -10.82 8.08 4.55
C ILE A 202 -9.60 7.29 5.02
N VAL A 203 -9.80 6.13 5.63
CA VAL A 203 -8.76 5.11 5.83
C VAL A 203 -9.10 3.88 4.98
N LEU A 204 -8.19 3.49 4.10
CA LEU A 204 -8.25 2.26 3.31
C LEU A 204 -7.24 1.25 3.87
N SER A 205 -7.54 -0.04 3.74
CA SER A 205 -6.63 -1.13 4.13
C SER A 205 -6.78 -2.34 3.20
N ASP A 206 -5.85 -2.51 2.28
CA ASP A 206 -5.64 -3.78 1.55
C ASP A 206 -4.45 -4.59 2.14
N MET A 207 -4.08 -4.33 3.40
CA MET A 207 -3.14 -5.17 4.17
C MET A 207 -3.52 -6.65 4.10
N MET A 208 -2.51 -7.53 4.09
CA MET A 208 -2.68 -8.97 4.28
C MET A 208 -1.37 -9.60 4.78
N MET A 209 -1.47 -10.59 5.68
CA MET A 209 -0.31 -11.39 6.08
C MET A 209 0.03 -12.46 5.03
N ASN A 210 1.25 -12.99 5.07
CA ASN A 210 1.68 -14.10 4.21
C ASN A 210 0.78 -15.33 4.44
N THR A 211 -0.03 -15.67 3.42
CA THR A 211 -0.99 -16.77 3.48
C THR A 211 -0.30 -18.10 3.77
N SER A 212 -0.69 -18.73 4.87
CA SER A 212 -0.25 -20.08 5.25
C SER A 212 -0.93 -21.18 4.45
N GLY A 213 -2.11 -20.90 3.88
CA GLY A 213 -2.99 -21.91 3.30
C GLY A 213 -3.84 -22.65 4.33
N ILE A 214 -3.70 -22.33 5.62
CA ILE A 214 -4.57 -22.80 6.71
C ILE A 214 -5.65 -21.73 6.93
N PRO A 215 -6.92 -21.97 6.55
CA PRO A 215 -7.94 -20.91 6.55
C PRO A 215 -8.17 -20.25 7.91
N PHE A 216 -8.04 -21.01 9.00
CA PHE A 216 -8.14 -20.47 10.36
C PHE A 216 -7.02 -19.47 10.69
N ARG A 217 -5.75 -19.84 10.43
CA ARG A 217 -4.60 -18.96 10.70
C ARG A 217 -4.60 -17.72 9.82
N ASP A 218 -5.01 -17.88 8.57
CA ASP A 218 -5.12 -16.77 7.61
C ASP A 218 -6.32 -15.86 7.95
N HIS A 219 -7.40 -16.39 8.53
CA HIS A 219 -8.52 -15.61 9.07
C HIS A 219 -8.10 -14.75 10.27
N THR A 220 -7.67 -15.36 11.38
CA THR A 220 -7.30 -14.63 12.62
C THR A 220 -6.19 -13.61 12.34
N GLY A 221 -5.18 -13.96 11.54
CA GLY A 221 -4.14 -13.03 11.10
C GLY A 221 -4.64 -11.86 10.23
N SER A 222 -5.81 -11.98 9.60
CA SER A 222 -6.49 -10.85 8.94
C SER A 222 -7.37 -10.03 9.90
N MET A 223 -7.85 -10.64 11.00
CA MET A 223 -8.57 -9.93 12.06
C MET A 223 -7.62 -8.99 12.82
N ASP A 224 -6.41 -9.43 13.17
CA ASP A 224 -5.38 -8.59 13.82
C ASP A 224 -5.13 -7.28 13.05
N LEU A 225 -4.91 -7.41 11.74
CA LEU A 225 -4.70 -6.29 10.82
C LEU A 225 -5.94 -5.36 10.75
N CYS A 226 -7.14 -5.94 10.73
CA CYS A 226 -8.39 -5.17 10.75
C CYS A 226 -8.63 -4.45 12.08
N ASN A 227 -8.30 -5.07 13.20
CA ASN A 227 -8.48 -4.53 14.55
C ASN A 227 -7.52 -3.34 14.77
N ALA A 228 -6.25 -3.47 14.38
CA ALA A 228 -5.29 -2.36 14.41
C ALA A 228 -5.70 -1.21 13.46
N ALA A 229 -6.23 -1.52 12.28
CA ALA A 229 -6.74 -0.51 11.35
C ALA A 229 -8.01 0.20 11.87
N LEU A 230 -8.85 -0.50 12.64
CA LEU A 230 -10.01 0.05 13.33
C LEU A 230 -9.63 0.94 14.52
N GLU A 231 -8.64 0.54 15.33
CA GLU A 231 -8.07 1.36 16.41
C GLU A 231 -7.49 2.67 15.85
N PHE A 232 -6.62 2.59 14.83
CA PHE A 232 -6.07 3.76 14.15
C PHE A 232 -7.17 4.65 13.54
N SER A 233 -8.23 4.06 12.97
CA SER A 233 -9.38 4.82 12.45
C SER A 233 -10.17 5.50 13.56
N TYR A 234 -10.35 4.86 14.73
CA TYR A 234 -10.97 5.48 15.89
C TYR A 234 -10.19 6.72 16.34
N ASP A 235 -8.86 6.68 16.34
CA ASP A 235 -8.02 7.82 16.73
C ASP A 235 -8.04 8.98 15.72
N THR A 236 -8.03 8.68 14.42
CA THR A 236 -7.58 9.67 13.40
C THR A 236 -8.63 10.09 12.36
N LEU A 237 -9.68 9.30 12.15
CA LEU A 237 -10.71 9.55 11.14
C LEU A 237 -11.74 10.57 11.62
N LYS A 238 -12.01 11.63 10.84
CA LYS A 238 -13.04 12.63 11.17
C LYS A 238 -14.43 12.03 11.32
N THR A 239 -15.27 12.72 12.08
CA THR A 239 -16.73 12.60 12.03
C THR A 239 -17.22 12.69 10.58
N GLY A 240 -18.11 11.78 10.18
CA GLY A 240 -18.55 11.62 8.79
C GLY A 240 -17.57 10.89 7.86
N GLY A 241 -16.32 10.66 8.27
CA GLY A 241 -15.29 9.94 7.50
C GLY A 241 -15.62 8.47 7.24
N HIS A 242 -14.83 7.80 6.39
CA HIS A 242 -15.09 6.44 5.91
C HIS A 242 -13.91 5.49 6.14
N PHE A 243 -14.19 4.20 6.30
CA PHE A 243 -13.20 3.14 6.50
C PHE A 243 -13.47 1.95 5.59
N VAL A 244 -12.43 1.40 4.98
CA VAL A 244 -12.51 0.17 4.17
C VAL A 244 -11.37 -0.76 4.56
N CYS A 245 -11.66 -2.01 4.91
CA CYS A 245 -10.64 -3.03 5.14
C CYS A 245 -10.93 -4.36 4.40
N LYS A 246 -9.88 -4.96 3.83
CA LYS A 246 -9.86 -6.35 3.40
C LYS A 246 -9.76 -7.28 4.62
N PHE A 247 -10.51 -8.36 4.59
CA PHE A 247 -10.40 -9.46 5.56
C PHE A 247 -10.55 -10.82 4.87
N TYR A 248 -10.10 -11.90 5.53
CA TYR A 248 -10.48 -13.27 5.18
C TYR A 248 -11.67 -13.72 6.03
N GLN A 249 -12.68 -14.30 5.38
CA GLN A 249 -13.93 -14.73 6.02
C GLN A 249 -13.70 -15.86 7.04
N GLY A 250 -14.38 -15.78 8.19
CA GLY A 250 -14.25 -16.75 9.29
C GLY A 250 -15.04 -16.34 10.54
N ALA A 251 -14.86 -17.07 11.64
CA ALA A 251 -15.73 -16.99 12.83
C ALA A 251 -15.80 -15.59 13.48
N GLU A 252 -14.70 -14.86 13.51
CA GLU A 252 -14.58 -13.55 14.18
C GLU A 252 -15.15 -12.40 13.31
N ASP A 253 -15.44 -12.63 12.03
CA ASP A 253 -15.83 -11.54 11.12
C ASP A 253 -17.13 -10.84 11.53
N LYS A 254 -18.01 -11.54 12.26
CA LYS A 254 -19.22 -10.97 12.85
C LYS A 254 -18.93 -10.05 14.05
N GLN A 255 -17.90 -10.35 14.85
CA GLN A 255 -17.50 -9.50 15.98
C GLN A 255 -16.91 -8.19 15.44
N LEU A 256 -16.07 -8.26 14.41
CA LEU A 256 -15.56 -7.08 13.70
C LEU A 256 -16.70 -6.25 13.08
N GLU A 257 -17.67 -6.86 12.38
CA GLU A 257 -18.85 -6.18 11.85
C GLU A 257 -19.63 -5.43 12.94
N ASN A 258 -19.79 -6.06 14.11
CA ASN A 258 -20.49 -5.46 15.24
C ASN A 258 -19.71 -4.28 15.86
N ARG A 259 -18.38 -4.39 16.02
CA ARG A 259 -17.52 -3.27 16.46
C ARG A 259 -17.59 -2.10 15.47
N LEU A 260 -17.55 -2.38 14.16
CA LEU A 260 -17.73 -1.37 13.12
C LEU A 260 -19.10 -0.67 13.20
N LYS A 261 -20.21 -1.40 13.42
CA LYS A 261 -21.56 -0.81 13.53
C LYS A 261 -21.73 0.09 14.75
N LYS A 262 -20.90 -0.06 15.79
CA LYS A 262 -20.85 0.90 16.91
C LYS A 262 -20.23 2.23 16.47
N LEU A 263 -19.11 2.21 15.74
CA LEU A 263 -18.39 3.42 15.29
C LEU A 263 -19.00 4.11 14.04
N PHE A 264 -19.60 3.38 13.11
CA PHE A 264 -20.04 3.88 11.80
C PHE A 264 -21.55 3.87 11.61
N GLY A 265 -22.08 4.85 10.86
CA GLY A 265 -23.51 5.00 10.58
C GLY A 265 -24.06 4.01 9.55
N ALA A 266 -23.21 3.36 8.76
CA ALA A 266 -23.55 2.17 7.98
C ALA A 266 -22.31 1.26 7.82
N VAL A 267 -22.52 -0.05 7.71
CA VAL A 267 -21.46 -1.04 7.49
C VAL A 267 -21.97 -2.08 6.50
N HIS A 268 -21.21 -2.32 5.43
CA HIS A 268 -21.52 -3.28 4.38
C HIS A 268 -20.40 -4.32 4.25
N ARG A 269 -20.75 -5.54 3.84
CA ARG A 269 -19.83 -6.65 3.58
C ARG A 269 -19.84 -6.95 2.10
N GLU A 270 -18.73 -6.67 1.43
CA GLU A 270 -18.60 -6.72 -0.02
C GLU A 270 -17.64 -7.83 -0.47
N LYS A 271 -17.94 -8.43 -1.62
CA LYS A 271 -16.97 -9.19 -2.41
C LYS A 271 -17.06 -8.69 -3.86
N PRO A 272 -16.20 -7.73 -4.26
CA PRO A 272 -16.12 -7.21 -5.63
C PRO A 272 -15.98 -8.33 -6.68
N GLU A 273 -16.49 -8.13 -7.88
CA GLU A 273 -16.41 -9.07 -9.01
C GLU A 273 -14.95 -9.26 -9.47
N SER A 274 -14.10 -8.23 -9.33
CA SER A 274 -12.65 -8.36 -9.47
C SER A 274 -11.93 -8.98 -8.26
N SER A 275 -12.66 -9.53 -7.28
CA SER A 275 -12.11 -10.47 -6.30
C SER A 275 -12.17 -11.89 -6.83
N ARG A 276 -11.20 -12.74 -6.47
CA ARG A 276 -11.16 -14.10 -7.02
C ARG A 276 -12.22 -15.00 -6.39
N SER A 277 -12.93 -15.80 -7.19
CA SER A 277 -14.02 -16.64 -6.70
C SER A 277 -13.50 -17.67 -5.68
N GLU A 278 -12.32 -18.25 -5.93
CA GLU A 278 -11.65 -19.19 -5.02
C GLU A 278 -11.07 -18.53 -3.75
N SER A 279 -10.96 -17.20 -3.72
CA SER A 279 -10.45 -16.48 -2.56
C SER A 279 -11.52 -16.32 -1.48
N LYS A 280 -11.12 -16.50 -0.21
CA LYS A 280 -11.95 -16.16 0.96
C LYS A 280 -11.89 -14.66 1.30
N GLU A 281 -11.33 -13.83 0.42
CA GLU A 281 -11.29 -12.38 0.61
C GLU A 281 -12.69 -11.76 0.54
N ALA A 282 -12.92 -10.80 1.44
CA ALA A 282 -14.05 -9.89 1.44
C ALA A 282 -13.61 -8.54 2.00
N TYR A 283 -14.47 -7.53 1.88
CA TYR A 283 -14.20 -6.17 2.32
C TYR A 283 -15.31 -5.68 3.24
N PHE A 284 -14.96 -5.08 4.37
CA PHE A 284 -15.91 -4.25 5.11
C PHE A 284 -15.83 -2.82 4.60
N VAL A 285 -16.98 -2.23 4.30
CA VAL A 285 -17.14 -0.84 3.85
C VAL A 285 -17.97 -0.12 4.91
N ALA A 286 -17.31 0.69 5.74
CA ALA A 286 -17.90 1.35 6.89
C ALA A 286 -17.98 2.86 6.63
N LEU A 287 -19.20 3.39 6.63
CA LEU A 287 -19.53 4.72 6.13
C LEU A 287 -20.05 5.63 7.24
N ARG A 288 -19.70 6.91 7.13
CA ARG A 288 -20.11 8.00 8.03
C ARG A 288 -19.79 7.67 9.50
N ARG A 289 -18.52 7.81 9.90
CA ARG A 289 -18.10 7.71 11.31
C ARG A 289 -19.01 8.60 12.18
N LYS A 290 -19.53 8.04 13.27
CA LYS A 290 -20.33 8.78 14.26
C LYS A 290 -19.41 9.71 15.08
N GLU A 291 -20.00 10.82 15.51
CA GLU A 291 -19.37 11.85 16.33
C GLU A 291 -19.12 11.35 17.76
N ALA A 292 -20.19 11.06 18.50
CA ALA A 292 -20.16 10.65 19.91
C ALA A 292 -19.91 9.14 20.14
N ALA A 293 -19.03 8.50 19.36
CA ALA A 293 -18.69 7.09 19.54
C ALA A 293 -17.64 6.90 20.65
N LYS A 294 -17.94 6.15 21.71
CA LYS A 294 -17.02 5.91 22.84
C LYS A 294 -16.09 4.72 22.57
N TYR A 295 -14.84 4.82 23.03
CA TYR A 295 -13.85 3.73 22.95
C TYR A 295 -14.32 2.45 23.66
N ALA A 296 -14.83 2.57 24.89
CA ALA A 296 -15.29 1.45 25.70
C ALA A 296 -16.42 0.65 25.02
N ASP A 297 -17.35 1.31 24.33
CA ASP A 297 -18.42 0.63 23.61
C ASP A 297 -17.85 -0.27 22.50
N ILE A 298 -16.78 0.18 21.82
CA ILE A 298 -16.20 -0.49 20.65
C ILE A 298 -15.23 -1.60 21.03
N PHE A 299 -14.33 -1.34 21.99
CA PHE A 299 -13.19 -2.21 22.34
C PHE A 299 -13.28 -2.81 23.75
N GLY A 300 -14.12 -2.27 24.64
CA GLY A 300 -14.27 -2.75 26.03
C GLY A 300 -15.14 -4.00 26.20
N GLY A 301 -15.52 -4.66 25.09
CA GLY A 301 -16.22 -5.95 25.10
C GLY A 301 -15.29 -7.16 24.95
N ASP A 302 -14.02 -6.93 24.66
CA ASP A 302 -13.01 -7.97 24.42
C ASP A 302 -12.37 -8.39 25.75
N GLY A 303 -13.20 -8.95 26.64
CA GLY A 303 -12.80 -9.40 27.98
C GLY A 303 -11.89 -10.63 27.94
N VAL A 304 -10.69 -10.47 28.50
CA VAL A 304 -9.74 -11.52 28.90
C VAL A 304 -9.75 -11.62 30.41
#